data_AF-A0A2E3S456-F1
#
_entry.id   AF-A0A2E3S456-F1
#
_cell.length_a   1.000
_cell.length_b   1.000
_cell.length_c   1.000
_cell.angle_alpha   90.00
_cell.angle_beta   90.00
_cell.angle_gamma   90.00
#
_symmetry.space_group_name_H-M   'P 1'
#
loop_
_entity.id
_entity.type
_entity.pdbx_description
1 polymer ?
#
loop_
_entity_poly.entity_id
_entity_poly.type
_entity_poly.pdbx_seq_one_letter_code
_entity_poly.pdbx_strand_id
1 'polypeptide(L)'
;MIEDWVVVKVPISLVMAGVELPFIPMRECKRDELSSSGEMNFEVAFEELRCFMRNHGDEMQPQTLEAYKSTATVYAKLAINSQENSTNLEKVVELAYKAYEITSEPSFQLLSEVCALALQDDATGLGKIDTIPTRLIAAAHLFHNGNKDQAKEVLWPHLLELAEDEDIGRVVLTSFGFEGDIPESSQARVAALIACFA
;
A
#
# COMPACT_ATOMS: atom_id res chain seq x y z
N MET A 1 29.40 21.24 -0.43
CA MET A 1 28.63 22.09 0.49
C MET A 1 28.33 21.25 1.71
N ILE A 2 28.55 21.78 2.91
CA ILE A 2 28.08 21.15 4.14
C ILE A 2 26.56 21.33 4.13
N GLU A 3 25.80 20.24 4.17
CA GLU A 3 24.34 20.35 4.33
C GLU A 3 24.07 20.77 5.78
N ASP A 4 23.50 21.96 5.97
CA ASP A 4 23.15 22.46 7.30
C ASP A 4 21.88 21.75 7.77
N TRP A 5 22.06 20.74 8.62
CA TRP A 5 20.98 20.01 9.27
C TRP A 5 20.49 20.74 10.52
N VAL A 6 19.18 20.90 10.62
CA VAL A 6 18.47 21.36 11.81
C VAL A 6 17.54 20.27 12.34
N VAL A 7 17.11 20.44 13.58
CA VAL A 7 16.22 19.51 14.27
C VAL A 7 14.88 20.20 14.49
N VAL A 8 13.83 19.65 13.89
CA VAL A 8 12.46 20.20 14.03
C VAL A 8 11.66 19.32 14.97
N LYS A 9 10.95 19.95 15.92
CA LYS A 9 10.07 19.25 16.86
C LYS A 9 8.81 18.75 16.14
N VAL A 10 8.47 17.50 16.39
CA VAL A 10 7.26 16.86 15.83
C VAL A 10 6.01 17.32 16.60
N PRO A 11 4.88 17.61 15.92
CA PRO A 11 3.57 17.76 16.54
C PRO A 11 3.21 16.57 17.46
N ILE A 12 2.62 16.85 18.63
CA ILE A 12 2.24 15.81 19.62
C ILE A 12 1.28 14.77 19.02
N SER A 13 0.41 15.17 18.10
CA SER A 13 -0.52 14.28 17.40
C SER A 13 0.19 13.14 16.66
N LEU A 14 1.42 13.35 16.19
CA LEU A 14 2.18 12.33 15.48
C LEU A 14 2.91 11.38 16.42
N VAL A 15 3.29 11.86 17.61
CA VAL A 15 3.75 10.98 18.70
C VAL A 15 2.63 9.99 19.06
N MET A 16 1.39 10.46 19.11
CA MET A 16 0.22 9.59 19.31
C MET A 16 -0.04 8.65 18.13
N ALA A 17 0.39 9.02 16.91
CA ALA A 17 0.31 8.18 15.71
C ALA A 17 1.47 7.17 15.59
N GLY A 18 2.35 7.07 16.59
CA GLY A 18 3.44 6.09 16.65
C GLY A 18 4.81 6.63 16.24
N VAL A 19 4.99 7.95 16.07
CA VAL A 19 6.32 8.53 15.89
C VAL A 19 7.08 8.48 17.22
N GLU A 20 8.10 7.62 17.28
CA GLU A 20 8.92 7.41 18.48
C GLU A 20 9.89 8.55 18.76
N LEU A 21 10.34 9.25 17.71
CA LEU A 21 11.29 10.34 17.84
C LEU A 21 10.57 11.68 17.88
N PRO A 22 10.68 12.46 18.97
CA PRO A 22 10.01 13.76 19.08
C PRO A 22 10.61 14.85 18.18
N PHE A 23 11.60 14.49 17.35
CA PHE A 23 12.29 15.39 16.44
C PHE A 23 12.64 14.74 15.11
N ILE A 24 12.73 15.55 14.06
CA ILE A 24 13.12 15.14 12.70
C ILE A 24 14.34 15.95 12.28
N PRO A 25 15.40 15.29 11.78
CA PRO A 25 16.50 15.98 11.10
C PRO A 25 16.04 16.49 9.73
N MET A 26 16.36 17.74 9.43
CA MET A 26 15.92 18.42 8.22
C MET A 26 17.01 19.35 7.71
N ARG A 27 17.21 19.44 6.39
CA ARG A 27 18.08 20.47 5.83
C ARG A 27 17.40 21.84 5.96
N GLU A 28 18.13 22.87 6.39
CA GLU A 28 17.56 24.20 6.68
C GLU A 28 16.78 24.77 5.49
N CYS A 29 17.21 24.51 4.26
CA CYS A 29 16.52 24.95 3.04
C CYS A 29 15.13 24.32 2.83
N LYS A 30 14.81 23.22 3.53
CA LYS A 30 13.52 22.52 3.48
C LYS A 30 12.59 22.85 4.64
N ARG A 31 13.05 23.67 5.58
CA ARG A 31 12.30 24.02 6.80
C ARG A 31 10.96 24.67 6.51
N ASP A 32 10.92 25.59 5.55
CA ASP A 32 9.68 26.29 5.18
C ASP A 32 8.72 25.40 4.37
N GLU A 33 9.23 24.34 3.72
CA GLU A 33 8.43 23.36 2.98
C GLU A 33 7.78 22.31 3.90
N LEU A 34 8.34 22.10 5.10
CA LEU A 34 7.80 21.16 6.08
C LEU A 34 6.41 21.56 6.56
N SER A 35 6.11 22.87 6.61
CA SER A 35 4.78 23.34 6.96
C SER A 35 4.38 24.55 6.14
N SER A 36 3.58 24.30 5.10
CA SER A 36 2.75 25.32 4.47
C SER A 36 1.41 25.40 5.22
N SER A 37 0.95 26.60 5.55
CA SER A 37 -0.36 26.86 6.19
C SER A 37 -0.61 26.28 7.59
N GLY A 38 0.43 25.80 8.30
CA GLY A 38 0.32 25.25 9.66
C GLY A 38 0.00 23.76 9.72
N GLU A 39 -0.14 23.11 8.56
CA GLU A 39 -0.19 21.65 8.43
C GLU A 39 1.18 21.12 8.03
N MET A 40 1.49 19.89 8.42
CA MET A 40 2.79 19.27 8.15
C MET A 40 2.78 18.54 6.81
N ASN A 41 3.76 18.83 5.95
CA ASN A 41 3.97 18.10 4.72
C ASN A 41 4.72 16.78 5.01
N PHE A 42 3.97 15.68 5.06
CA PHE A 42 4.52 14.36 5.38
C PHE A 42 5.47 13.81 4.31
N GLU A 43 5.31 14.22 3.04
CA GLU A 43 6.22 13.82 1.98
C GLU A 43 7.60 14.46 2.17
N VAL A 44 7.64 15.77 2.47
CA VAL A 44 8.90 16.47 2.78
C VAL A 44 9.56 15.87 4.02
N ALA A 45 8.79 15.62 5.08
CA ALA A 45 9.30 15.00 6.29
C ALA A 45 9.89 13.61 6.05
N PHE A 46 9.19 12.78 5.26
CA PHE A 46 9.64 11.45 4.88
C PHE A 46 10.93 11.51 4.05
N GLU A 47 10.99 12.38 3.03
CA GLU A 47 12.15 12.48 2.14
C GLU A 47 13.40 13.01 2.85
N GLU A 48 13.25 14.00 3.76
CA GLU A 48 14.38 14.49 4.56
C GLU A 48 14.87 13.43 5.53
N LEU A 49 13.97 12.68 6.18
CA LEU A 49 14.35 11.58 7.04
C LEU A 49 15.06 10.45 6.25
N ARG A 50 14.55 10.10 5.06
CA ARG A 50 15.18 9.15 4.14
C ARG A 50 16.59 9.59 3.77
N CYS A 51 16.76 10.86 3.40
CA CYS A 51 18.05 11.45 3.05
C CYS A 51 19.03 11.37 4.23
N PHE A 52 18.58 11.74 5.42
CA PHE A 52 19.38 11.66 6.64
C PHE A 52 19.83 10.24 6.96
N MET A 53 18.90 9.27 6.92
CA MET A 53 19.21 7.86 7.19
C MET A 53 20.17 7.27 6.16
N ARG A 54 20.09 7.66 4.89
CA ARG A 54 21.04 7.21 3.84
C ARG A 54 22.45 7.75 4.06
N ASN A 55 22.58 8.97 4.55
CA ASN A 55 23.87 9.63 4.72
C ASN A 55 24.53 9.31 6.07
N HIS A 56 23.75 9.04 7.11
CA HIS A 56 24.23 8.93 8.48
C HIS A 56 23.85 7.61 9.16
N GLY A 57 23.00 6.78 8.55
CA GLY A 57 22.44 5.57 9.19
C GLY A 57 23.49 4.56 9.63
N ASP A 58 24.58 4.41 8.88
CA ASP A 58 25.67 3.49 9.17
C ASP A 58 26.47 3.87 10.43
N GLU A 59 26.40 5.14 10.85
CA GLU A 59 27.09 5.67 12.03
C GLU A 59 26.20 5.62 13.28
N MET A 60 24.91 5.30 13.13
CA MET A 60 23.95 5.33 14.23
C MET A 60 24.01 4.07 15.10
N GLN A 61 23.68 4.24 16.38
CA GLN A 61 23.40 3.11 17.25
C GLN A 61 22.17 2.34 16.73
N PRO A 62 22.15 1.00 16.79
CA PRO A 62 21.05 0.20 16.25
C PRO A 62 19.66 0.61 16.76
N GLN A 63 19.53 0.92 18.06
CA GLN A 63 18.27 1.38 18.64
C GLN A 63 17.79 2.72 18.07
N THR A 64 18.71 3.63 17.78
CA THR A 64 18.41 4.92 17.16
C THR A 64 17.98 4.73 15.71
N LEU A 65 18.65 3.84 14.97
CA LEU A 65 18.29 3.51 13.60
C LEU A 65 16.89 2.89 13.52
N GLU A 66 16.55 1.98 14.44
CA GLU A 66 15.21 1.38 14.50
C GLU A 66 14.12 2.43 14.81
N ALA A 67 14.37 3.36 15.73
CA ALA A 67 13.43 4.46 16.01
C ALA A 67 13.22 5.36 14.77
N TYR A 68 14.26 5.59 13.98
CA TYR A 68 14.15 6.30 12.70
C TYR A 68 13.40 5.50 11.65
N LYS A 69 13.58 4.17 11.54
CA LYS A 69 12.78 3.31 10.66
C LYS A 69 11.30 3.31 11.04
N SER A 70 10.99 3.23 12.34
CA SER A 70 9.63 3.32 12.88
C SER A 70 9.00 4.66 12.51
N THR A 71 9.72 5.75 12.73
CA THR A 71 9.29 7.11 12.34
C THR A 71 9.08 7.25 10.84
N ALA A 72 10.02 6.75 10.02
CA ALA A 72 9.92 6.77 8.56
C ALA A 72 8.72 5.97 8.05
N THR A 73 8.38 4.86 8.70
CA THR A 73 7.19 4.05 8.39
C THR A 73 5.92 4.87 8.58
N VAL A 74 5.81 5.62 9.69
CA VAL A 74 4.64 6.46 9.95
C VAL A 74 4.54 7.59 8.92
N TYR A 75 5.64 8.30 8.64
CA TYR A 75 5.60 9.39 7.65
C TYR A 75 5.33 8.89 6.24
N ALA A 76 5.87 7.75 5.83
CA ALA A 76 5.54 7.14 4.55
C ALA A 76 4.04 6.82 4.45
N LYS A 77 3.45 6.19 5.48
CA LYS A 77 2.01 5.90 5.52
C LYS A 77 1.17 7.17 5.43
N LEU A 78 1.54 8.23 6.15
CA LEU A 78 0.81 9.50 6.12
C LEU A 78 0.99 10.23 4.78
N ALA A 79 2.17 10.18 4.18
CA ALA A 79 2.45 10.77 2.87
C ALA A 79 1.66 10.05 1.76
N ILE A 80 1.62 8.71 1.79
CA ILE A 80 0.85 7.88 0.85
C ILE A 80 -0.65 8.15 0.99
N ASN A 81 -1.16 8.22 2.22
CA ASN A 81 -2.58 8.46 2.50
C ASN A 81 -2.99 9.93 2.46
N SER A 82 -2.08 10.84 2.10
CA SER A 82 -2.43 12.25 1.95
C SER A 82 -3.46 12.45 0.84
N GLN A 83 -4.24 13.51 0.94
CA GLN A 83 -5.25 13.84 -0.08
C GLN A 83 -4.61 14.03 -1.47
N GLU A 84 -3.37 14.53 -1.51
CA GLU A 84 -2.61 14.75 -2.75
C GLU A 84 -2.17 13.44 -3.42
N ASN A 85 -1.81 12.42 -2.62
CA ASN A 85 -1.15 11.22 -3.13
C ASN A 85 -2.04 9.97 -3.19
N SER A 86 -3.09 9.89 -2.36
CA SER A 86 -3.92 8.68 -2.21
C SER A 86 -4.59 8.19 -3.51
N THR A 87 -4.76 9.06 -4.50
CA THR A 87 -5.31 8.72 -5.82
C THR A 87 -4.28 8.71 -6.95
N ASN A 88 -3.03 9.10 -6.67
CA ASN A 88 -1.94 9.11 -7.63
C ASN A 88 -1.09 7.84 -7.49
N LEU A 89 -1.44 6.80 -8.24
CA LEU A 89 -0.77 5.50 -8.16
C LEU A 89 0.73 5.56 -8.44
N GLU A 90 1.18 6.39 -9.40
CA GLU A 90 2.62 6.56 -9.68
C GLU A 90 3.36 7.07 -8.44
N LYS A 91 2.74 8.01 -7.74
CA LYS A 91 3.30 8.57 -6.51
C LYS A 91 3.27 7.57 -5.35
N VAL A 92 2.21 6.78 -5.25
CA VAL A 92 2.12 5.69 -4.26
C VAL A 92 3.23 4.66 -4.50
N VAL A 93 3.49 4.25 -5.75
CA VAL A 93 4.61 3.35 -6.10
C VAL A 93 5.93 3.95 -5.66
N GLU A 94 6.19 5.21 -6.03
CA GLU A 94 7.44 5.91 -5.68
C GLU A 94 7.67 5.95 -4.16
N LEU A 95 6.67 6.40 -3.41
CA LEU A 95 6.77 6.56 -1.95
C LEU A 95 6.87 5.22 -1.23
N ALA A 96 6.09 4.21 -1.64
CA ALA A 96 6.13 2.88 -1.06
C ALA A 96 7.49 2.21 -1.32
N TYR A 97 8.02 2.29 -2.54
CA TYR A 97 9.34 1.76 -2.85
C TYR A 97 10.43 2.43 -2.00
N LYS A 98 10.44 3.77 -1.95
CA LYS A 98 11.39 4.53 -1.12
C LYS A 98 11.29 4.18 0.35
N ALA A 99 10.08 3.92 0.85
CA ALA A 99 9.86 3.54 2.25
C ALA A 99 10.44 2.16 2.52
N TYR A 100 10.14 1.19 1.65
CA TYR A 100 10.73 -0.15 1.74
C TYR A 100 12.26 -0.12 1.75
N GLU A 101 12.89 0.70 0.89
CA GLU A 101 14.36 0.81 0.83
C GLU A 101 15.01 1.16 2.17
N ILE A 102 14.35 1.98 3.01
CA ILE A 102 14.94 2.43 4.29
C ILE A 102 14.39 1.71 5.51
N THR A 103 13.17 1.17 5.46
CA THR A 103 12.54 0.49 6.59
C THR A 103 12.62 -1.02 6.49
N SER A 104 12.78 -1.57 5.28
CA SER A 104 12.64 -3.00 4.97
C SER A 104 11.27 -3.60 5.36
N GLU A 105 10.25 -2.76 5.49
CA GLU A 105 8.90 -3.16 5.87
C GLU A 105 8.17 -3.79 4.66
N PRO A 106 7.84 -5.11 4.69
CA PRO A 106 7.35 -5.83 3.51
C PRO A 106 6.02 -5.30 2.95
N SER A 107 5.19 -4.70 3.80
CA SER A 107 3.90 -4.12 3.38
C SER A 107 4.07 -2.98 2.36
N PHE A 108 5.17 -2.21 2.42
CA PHE A 108 5.47 -1.20 1.41
C PHE A 108 5.96 -1.78 0.10
N GLN A 109 6.76 -2.86 0.14
CA GLN A 109 7.15 -3.57 -1.07
C GLN A 109 5.93 -4.09 -1.81
N LEU A 110 5.04 -4.78 -1.09
CA LEU A 110 3.78 -5.30 -1.63
C LEU A 110 2.94 -4.17 -2.24
N LEU A 111 2.76 -3.06 -1.53
CA LEU A 111 2.00 -1.91 -2.04
C LEU A 111 2.61 -1.35 -3.33
N SER A 112 3.93 -1.18 -3.37
CA SER A 112 4.65 -0.71 -4.56
C SER A 112 4.45 -1.65 -5.75
N GLU A 113 4.57 -2.96 -5.53
CA GLU A 113 4.41 -3.97 -6.57
C GLU A 113 2.97 -4.00 -7.10
N VAL A 114 1.98 -4.00 -6.21
CA VAL A 114 0.55 -4.01 -6.59
C VAL A 114 0.19 -2.76 -7.41
N CYS A 115 0.58 -1.57 -6.96
CA CYS A 115 0.28 -0.33 -7.67
C CYS A 115 1.01 -0.25 -9.01
N ALA A 116 2.25 -0.76 -9.11
CA ALA A 116 3.01 -0.80 -10.35
C ALA A 116 2.36 -1.72 -11.40
N LEU A 117 1.90 -2.90 -10.98
CA LEU A 117 1.20 -3.82 -11.87
C LEU A 117 -0.15 -3.27 -12.31
N ALA A 118 -0.86 -2.58 -11.41
CA ALA A 118 -2.12 -1.90 -11.73
C ALA A 118 -1.92 -0.79 -12.78
N LEU A 119 -0.85 0.01 -12.68
CA LEU A 119 -0.49 1.02 -13.69
C LEU A 119 -0.17 0.44 -15.07
N GLN A 120 0.26 -0.82 -15.11
CA GLN A 120 0.62 -1.54 -16.33
C GLN A 120 -0.53 -2.36 -16.91
N ASP A 121 -1.71 -2.34 -16.29
CA ASP A 121 -2.83 -3.24 -16.57
C ASP A 121 -2.40 -4.74 -16.58
N ASP A 122 -1.38 -5.12 -15.80
CA ASP A 122 -0.86 -6.49 -15.75
C ASP A 122 -1.63 -7.35 -14.75
N ALA A 123 -2.82 -7.79 -15.17
CA ALA A 123 -3.65 -8.69 -14.37
C ALA A 123 -3.00 -10.06 -14.12
N THR A 124 -2.12 -10.53 -15.01
CA THR A 124 -1.41 -11.81 -14.80
C THR A 124 -0.36 -11.66 -13.70
N GLY A 125 0.36 -10.54 -13.68
CA GLY A 125 1.27 -10.18 -12.59
C GLY A 125 0.54 -10.05 -11.27
N LEU A 126 -0.58 -9.31 -11.22
CA LEU A 126 -1.40 -9.17 -10.02
C LEU A 126 -1.91 -10.51 -9.49
N GLY A 127 -2.33 -11.41 -10.39
CA GLY A 127 -2.83 -12.74 -10.03
C GLY A 127 -1.78 -13.68 -9.43
N LYS A 128 -0.50 -13.37 -9.55
CA LYS A 128 0.60 -14.12 -8.90
C LYS A 128 0.85 -13.69 -7.46
N ILE A 129 0.33 -12.53 -7.05
CA ILE A 129 0.45 -12.04 -5.68
C ILE A 129 -0.60 -12.76 -4.84
N ASP A 130 -0.16 -13.50 -3.82
CA ASP A 130 -0.98 -14.40 -3.03
C ASP A 130 -1.79 -13.68 -1.94
N THR A 131 -2.65 -12.75 -2.37
CA THR A 131 -3.62 -12.09 -1.51
C THR A 131 -4.99 -12.07 -2.19
N ILE A 132 -6.06 -12.16 -1.40
CA ILE A 132 -7.43 -12.09 -1.93
C ILE A 132 -7.66 -10.82 -2.76
N PRO A 133 -7.30 -9.60 -2.28
CA PRO A 133 -7.59 -8.38 -3.04
C PRO A 133 -6.92 -8.36 -4.41
N THR A 134 -5.64 -8.74 -4.50
CA THR A 134 -4.90 -8.75 -5.78
C THR A 134 -5.44 -9.78 -6.75
N ARG A 135 -5.79 -10.98 -6.25
CA ARG A 135 -6.40 -12.04 -7.07
C ARG A 135 -7.80 -11.68 -7.54
N LEU A 136 -8.60 -11.03 -6.70
CA LEU A 136 -9.94 -10.52 -7.09
C LEU A 136 -9.83 -9.47 -8.20
N ILE A 137 -8.96 -8.47 -8.04
CA ILE A 137 -8.73 -7.43 -9.05
C ILE A 137 -8.26 -8.05 -10.36
N ALA A 138 -7.25 -8.92 -10.30
CA ALA A 138 -6.71 -9.64 -11.45
C ALA A 138 -7.78 -10.45 -12.19
N ALA A 139 -8.56 -11.25 -11.46
CA ALA A 139 -9.56 -12.11 -12.06
C ALA A 139 -10.76 -11.32 -12.61
N ALA A 140 -11.21 -10.27 -11.94
CA ALA A 140 -12.25 -9.39 -12.47
C ALA A 140 -11.79 -8.75 -13.80
N HIS A 141 -10.56 -8.23 -13.85
CA HIS A 141 -9.98 -7.68 -15.07
C HIS A 141 -9.91 -8.73 -16.20
N LEU A 142 -9.38 -9.93 -15.92
CA LEU A 142 -9.28 -11.01 -16.90
C LEU A 142 -10.67 -11.43 -17.41
N PHE A 143 -11.65 -11.56 -16.51
CA PHE A 143 -13.01 -11.96 -16.83
C PHE A 143 -13.70 -10.96 -17.75
N HIS A 144 -13.68 -9.67 -17.41
CA HIS A 144 -14.30 -8.63 -18.23
C HIS A 144 -13.60 -8.40 -19.57
N ASN A 145 -12.34 -8.82 -19.69
CA ASN A 145 -11.59 -8.83 -20.97
C ASN A 145 -11.72 -10.14 -21.75
N GLY A 146 -12.63 -11.05 -21.34
CA GLY A 146 -12.94 -12.29 -22.07
C GLY A 146 -12.01 -13.47 -21.76
N ASN A 147 -11.02 -13.31 -20.88
CA ASN A 147 -10.08 -14.36 -20.48
C ASN A 147 -10.62 -15.16 -19.26
N LYS A 148 -11.83 -15.74 -19.40
CA LYS A 148 -12.53 -16.42 -18.30
C LYS A 148 -11.73 -17.58 -17.67
N ASP A 149 -11.04 -18.39 -18.48
CA ASP A 149 -10.25 -19.51 -17.98
C ASP A 149 -9.10 -19.04 -17.08
N GLN A 150 -8.40 -17.97 -17.46
CA GLN A 150 -7.33 -17.38 -16.65
C GLN A 150 -7.89 -16.71 -15.39
N ALA A 151 -9.03 -16.03 -15.48
CA ALA A 151 -9.71 -15.46 -14.33
C ALA A 151 -10.05 -16.54 -13.29
N LYS A 152 -10.57 -17.69 -13.76
CA LYS A 152 -10.86 -18.86 -12.93
C LYS A 152 -9.61 -19.41 -12.27
N GLU A 153 -8.51 -19.58 -13.02
CA GLU A 153 -7.24 -20.08 -12.48
C GLU A 153 -6.68 -19.19 -11.37
N VAL A 154 -6.75 -17.86 -11.55
CA VAL A 154 -6.28 -16.88 -10.56
C VAL A 154 -7.09 -16.94 -9.27
N LEU A 155 -8.41 -17.10 -9.36
CA LEU A 155 -9.30 -17.17 -8.19
C LEU A 155 -9.40 -18.55 -7.55
N TRP A 156 -9.07 -19.62 -8.28
CA TRP A 156 -9.27 -21.00 -7.85
C TRP A 156 -8.82 -21.28 -6.41
N PRO A 157 -7.65 -20.81 -5.95
CA PRO A 157 -7.18 -21.08 -4.58
C PRO A 157 -8.04 -20.43 -3.48
N HIS A 158 -8.81 -19.39 -3.79
CA HIS A 158 -9.59 -18.61 -2.81
C HIS A 158 -11.10 -18.74 -2.98
N LEU A 159 -11.59 -19.59 -3.88
CA LEU A 159 -13.04 -19.73 -4.12
C LEU A 159 -13.81 -20.08 -2.85
N LEU A 160 -13.28 -20.96 -2.00
CA LEU A 160 -13.93 -21.34 -0.75
C LEU A 160 -13.95 -20.17 0.24
N GLU A 161 -12.82 -19.50 0.42
CA GLU A 161 -12.68 -18.35 1.32
C GLU A 161 -13.64 -17.21 0.94
N LEU A 162 -13.74 -16.91 -0.36
CA LEU A 162 -14.68 -15.92 -0.89
C LEU A 162 -16.15 -16.31 -0.73
N ALA A 163 -16.44 -17.61 -0.66
CA ALA A 163 -17.80 -18.12 -0.55
C ALA A 163 -18.25 -18.35 0.89
N GLU A 164 -17.33 -18.46 1.86
CA GLU A 164 -17.65 -18.59 3.27
C GLU A 164 -18.23 -17.30 3.85
N ASP A 165 -17.68 -16.15 3.45
CA ASP A 165 -18.24 -14.84 3.75
C ASP A 165 -19.41 -14.53 2.79
N GLU A 166 -20.62 -14.33 3.34
CA GLU A 166 -21.81 -14.07 2.53
C GLU A 166 -21.76 -12.71 1.83
N ASP A 167 -21.25 -11.67 2.50
CA ASP A 167 -21.22 -10.32 1.96
C ASP A 167 -20.20 -10.23 0.82
N ILE A 168 -19.01 -10.79 1.03
CA ILE A 168 -17.98 -10.89 -0.01
C ILE A 168 -18.48 -11.78 -1.14
N GLY A 169 -19.04 -12.94 -0.84
CA GLY A 169 -19.54 -13.89 -1.84
C GLY A 169 -20.62 -13.26 -2.73
N ARG A 170 -21.52 -12.46 -2.16
CA ARG A 170 -22.54 -11.69 -2.90
C ARG A 170 -21.92 -10.68 -3.85
N VAL A 171 -20.98 -9.87 -3.37
CA VAL A 171 -20.31 -8.84 -4.19
C VAL A 171 -19.54 -9.51 -5.33
N VAL A 172 -18.81 -10.58 -5.04
CA VAL A 172 -18.03 -11.33 -6.02
C VAL A 172 -18.95 -11.93 -7.09
N LEU A 173 -19.99 -12.69 -6.71
CA LEU A 173 -20.93 -13.29 -7.66
C LEU A 173 -21.55 -12.25 -8.59
N THR A 174 -21.99 -11.11 -8.02
CA THR A 174 -22.58 -10.03 -8.80
C THR A 174 -21.55 -9.43 -9.78
N SER A 175 -20.30 -9.25 -9.33
CA SER A 175 -19.21 -8.72 -10.17
C SER A 175 -18.87 -9.65 -11.34
N PHE A 176 -18.99 -10.95 -11.15
CA PHE A 176 -18.79 -11.97 -12.20
C PHE A 176 -20.06 -12.28 -13.02
N GLY A 177 -21.11 -11.44 -12.91
CA GLY A 177 -22.30 -11.52 -13.78
C GLY A 177 -23.32 -12.58 -13.37
N PHE A 178 -23.37 -12.98 -12.11
CA PHE A 178 -24.43 -13.86 -11.60
C PHE A 178 -25.75 -13.08 -11.49
N GLU A 179 -26.79 -13.53 -12.20
CA GLU A 179 -28.10 -12.85 -12.29
C GLU A 179 -29.21 -13.47 -11.42
N GLY A 180 -28.90 -14.52 -10.66
CA GLY A 180 -29.88 -15.24 -9.83
C GLY A 180 -29.93 -14.79 -8.37
N ASP A 181 -30.79 -15.43 -7.58
CA ASP A 181 -30.79 -15.30 -6.13
C ASP A 181 -29.48 -15.84 -5.55
N ILE A 182 -28.83 -15.04 -4.69
CA ILE A 182 -27.54 -15.39 -4.09
C ILE A 182 -27.72 -16.64 -3.22
N PRO A 183 -26.97 -17.73 -3.47
CA PRO A 183 -27.12 -18.94 -2.67
C PRO A 183 -26.76 -18.73 -1.19
N GLU A 184 -27.54 -19.34 -0.30
CA GLU A 184 -27.34 -19.23 1.15
C GLU A 184 -26.14 -20.07 1.64
N SER A 185 -25.83 -21.19 0.98
CA SER A 185 -24.72 -22.06 1.38
C SER A 185 -23.43 -21.72 0.64
N SER A 186 -22.30 -21.79 1.34
CA SER A 186 -20.97 -21.56 0.77
C SER A 186 -20.69 -22.49 -0.42
N GLN A 187 -21.07 -23.77 -0.34
CA GLN A 187 -20.93 -24.73 -1.43
C GLN A 187 -21.69 -24.31 -2.70
N ALA A 188 -22.92 -23.81 -2.54
CA ALA A 188 -23.71 -23.34 -3.67
C ALA A 188 -23.16 -22.02 -4.24
N ARG A 189 -22.61 -21.13 -3.39
CA ARG A 189 -21.89 -19.94 -3.85
C ARG A 189 -20.63 -20.27 -4.65
N VAL A 190 -19.84 -21.25 -4.21
CA VAL A 190 -18.68 -21.75 -4.99
C VAL A 190 -19.14 -22.28 -6.34
N ALA A 191 -20.17 -23.11 -6.38
CA ALA A 191 -20.69 -23.66 -7.64
C ALA A 191 -21.19 -22.56 -8.59
N ALA A 192 -21.91 -21.57 -8.07
CA ALA A 192 -22.37 -20.41 -8.83
C ALA A 192 -21.20 -19.59 -9.38
N LEU A 193 -20.15 -19.37 -8.58
CA LEU A 193 -18.96 -18.64 -8.99
C LEU A 193 -18.20 -19.40 -10.09
N ILE A 194 -18.05 -20.73 -9.96
CA ILE A 194 -17.48 -21.59 -11.00
C ILE A 194 -18.28 -21.49 -12.31
N ALA A 195 -19.61 -21.48 -12.22
CA ALA A 195 -20.49 -21.41 -13.39
C ALA A 195 -20.36 -20.08 -14.15
N CYS A 196 -20.00 -18.98 -13.47
CA CYS A 196 -19.76 -17.69 -14.13
C CYS A 196 -18.61 -17.77 -15.15
N PHE A 197 -17.61 -18.62 -14.89
CA PHE A 197 -16.44 -18.82 -15.75
C PHE A 197 -16.65 -19.80 -16.90
N ALA A 198 -17.78 -20.52 -16.95
CA ALA A 198 -18.14 -21.38 -18.08
C ALA A 198 -18.60 -20.56 -19.31
#